data_AF-A0AAD6ZGL3-F1
#
_entry.id   AF-A0AAD6ZGL3-F1
#
_cell.length_a   1.000
_cell.length_b   1.000
_cell.length_c   1.000
_cell.angle_alpha   90.00
_cell.angle_beta   90.00
_cell.angle_gamma   90.00
#
_symmetry.space_group_name_H-M   'P 1'
#
loop_
_entity.id
_entity.type
_entity.pdbx_description
1 polymer ?
#
loop_
_entity_poly.entity_id
_entity_poly.type
_entity_poly.pdbx_seq_one_letter_code
_entity_poly.pdbx_strand_id
1 'polypeptide(L)'
;GEPLPPDIPPPPCSDVPANDWSPFEDEVQFHTADFLFRCVEMSQGNIDYLLELWGLSLAKYGNLGPYDNYQQLYAAIDGVGVGDAPWKCLKTGGDPNPDAPDWAHQEYKIWYRNPNIVI
;
A
#
# COMPACT_ATOMS: atom_id res chain seq x y z
N GLY A 1 22.61 -6.85 10.03
CA GLY A 1 23.20 -5.52 9.75
C GLY A 1 24.11 -5.13 10.89
N GLU A 2 25.18 -4.41 10.61
CA GLU A 2 25.99 -3.77 11.64
C GLU A 2 25.28 -2.49 12.13
N PRO A 3 25.19 -2.26 13.46
CA PRO A 3 24.63 -1.03 14.00
C PRO A 3 25.57 0.15 13.70
N LEU A 4 24.99 1.27 13.26
CA LEU A 4 25.73 2.51 13.08
C LEU A 4 26.17 3.08 14.45
N PRO A 5 27.36 3.69 14.54
CA PRO A 5 27.78 4.41 15.73
C PRO A 5 26.82 5.56 16.09
N PRO A 6 26.75 5.95 17.37
CA PRO A 6 25.98 7.12 17.81
C PRO A 6 26.41 8.38 17.04
N ASP A 7 25.45 9.24 16.69
CA ASP A 7 25.63 10.53 16.00
C ASP A 7 26.11 10.50 14.54
N ILE A 8 26.11 9.34 13.88
CA ILE A 8 26.32 9.27 12.43
C ILE A 8 24.96 9.22 11.73
N PRO A 9 24.61 10.21 10.89
CA PRO A 9 23.39 10.13 10.09
C PRO A 9 23.45 8.88 9.21
N PRO A 10 22.31 8.18 9.01
CA PRO A 10 22.29 7.01 8.14
C PRO A 10 22.86 7.39 6.77
N PRO A 11 23.64 6.50 6.13
CA PRO A 11 24.13 6.78 4.79
C PRO A 11 22.94 7.16 3.89
N PRO A 12 23.09 8.19 3.04
CA PRO A 12 22.03 8.56 2.11
C PRO A 12 21.64 7.32 1.32
N CYS A 13 20.33 7.03 1.27
CA CYS A 13 19.79 5.90 0.54
C CYS A 13 20.38 5.95 -0.88
N SER A 14 21.21 4.98 -1.21
CA SER A 14 21.98 4.96 -2.45
C SER A 14 21.06 5.04 -3.66
N ASP A 15 21.20 6.12 -4.43
CA ASP A 15 20.69 6.37 -5.78
C ASP A 15 19.47 5.54 -6.18
N VAL A 16 18.33 5.74 -5.50
CA VAL A 16 17.04 5.43 -6.14
C VAL A 16 16.98 6.34 -7.36
N PRO A 17 16.87 5.81 -8.59
CA PRO A 17 16.72 6.67 -9.76
C PRO A 17 15.57 7.63 -9.49
N ALA A 18 15.74 8.91 -9.81
CA ALA A 18 14.73 9.95 -9.52
C ALA A 18 13.35 9.71 -10.19
N ASN A 19 13.19 8.60 -10.90
CA ASN A 19 12.01 8.17 -11.64
C ASN A 19 11.71 6.67 -11.45
N ASP A 20 12.13 6.06 -10.34
CA ASP A 20 11.74 4.69 -10.01
C ASP A 20 10.31 4.67 -9.45
N TRP A 21 9.33 4.56 -10.35
CA TRP A 21 7.93 4.37 -10.00
C TRP A 21 7.60 2.91 -9.73
N SER A 22 8.58 1.99 -9.77
CA SER A 22 8.35 0.57 -9.57
C SER A 22 7.56 0.30 -8.29
N PRO A 23 6.51 -0.54 -8.35
CA PRO A 23 6.11 -1.43 -9.43
C PRO A 23 5.22 -0.80 -10.52
N PHE A 24 4.91 0.49 -10.41
CA PHE A 24 4.10 1.23 -11.38
C PHE A 24 4.94 1.57 -12.61
N GLU A 25 4.30 1.61 -13.79
CA GLU A 25 4.96 1.94 -15.04
C GLU A 25 5.35 3.43 -15.10
N ASP A 26 4.50 4.29 -14.54
CA ASP A 26 4.70 5.73 -14.51
C ASP A 26 4.00 6.40 -13.30
N GLU A 27 4.22 7.72 -13.20
CA GLU A 27 3.60 8.56 -12.19
C GLU A 27 2.06 8.54 -12.25
N VAL A 28 1.47 8.40 -13.45
CA VAL A 28 0.02 8.41 -13.64
C VAL A 28 -0.60 7.15 -13.06
N GLN A 29 0.01 5.99 -13.29
CA GLN A 29 -0.39 4.73 -12.67
C GLN A 29 -0.31 4.82 -11.14
N PHE A 30 0.79 5.35 -10.60
CA PHE A 30 0.95 5.52 -9.15
C PHE A 30 -0.18 6.36 -8.54
N HIS A 31 -0.39 7.60 -9.03
CA HIS A 31 -1.41 8.48 -8.46
C HIS A 31 -2.83 7.94 -8.69
N THR A 32 -3.06 7.23 -9.79
CA THR A 32 -4.36 6.59 -10.05
C THR A 32 -4.62 5.49 -9.02
N ALA A 33 -3.65 4.62 -8.75
CA ALA A 33 -3.79 3.59 -7.72
C ALA A 33 -3.97 4.21 -6.32
N ASP A 34 -3.15 5.21 -5.97
CA ASP A 34 -3.22 5.91 -4.68
C ASP A 34 -4.59 6.56 -4.46
N PHE A 35 -5.11 7.24 -5.47
CA PHE A 35 -6.43 7.86 -5.40
C PHE A 35 -7.53 6.81 -5.27
N LEU A 36 -7.60 5.84 -6.18
CA LEU A 36 -8.70 4.88 -6.25
C LEU A 36 -8.72 3.91 -5.07
N PHE A 37 -7.55 3.45 -4.62
CA PHE A 37 -7.44 2.47 -3.53
C PHE A 37 -7.43 3.12 -2.16
N ARG A 38 -6.55 4.11 -1.92
CA ARG A 38 -6.32 4.65 -0.57
C ARG A 38 -7.21 5.86 -0.26
N CYS A 39 -7.47 6.73 -1.24
CA CYS A 39 -8.18 7.99 -0.97
C CYS A 39 -9.70 7.85 -1.04
N VAL A 40 -10.23 7.17 -2.05
CA VAL A 40 -11.68 7.02 -2.25
C VAL A 40 -12.22 5.61 -2.02
N GLU A 41 -11.33 4.62 -1.82
CA GLU A 41 -11.67 3.21 -1.60
C GLU A 41 -12.74 2.71 -2.60
N MET A 42 -12.51 2.99 -3.89
CA MET A 42 -13.49 2.74 -4.95
C MET A 42 -13.75 1.24 -5.11
N SER A 43 -15.01 0.86 -5.26
CA SER A 43 -15.39 -0.54 -5.50
C SER A 43 -14.81 -1.05 -6.83
N GLN A 44 -14.50 -2.35 -6.90
CA GLN A 44 -13.94 -2.99 -8.09
C GLN A 44 -14.75 -2.70 -9.37
N GLY A 45 -16.09 -2.82 -9.29
CA GLY A 45 -16.96 -2.53 -10.44
C GLY A 45 -16.95 -1.06 -10.87
N ASN A 46 -16.78 -0.12 -9.92
CA ASN A 46 -16.64 1.30 -10.26
C ASN A 46 -15.26 1.61 -10.84
N ILE A 47 -14.20 0.93 -10.39
CA ILE A 47 -12.86 1.03 -10.98
C ILE A 47 -12.92 0.56 -12.43
N ASP A 48 -13.47 -0.62 -12.71
CA ASP A 48 -13.60 -1.14 -14.08
C ASP A 48 -14.39 -0.19 -14.97
N TYR A 49 -15.51 0.34 -14.47
CA TYR A 49 -16.32 1.30 -15.21
C TYR A 49 -15.53 2.59 -15.54
N LEU A 50 -14.75 3.11 -14.59
CA LEU A 50 -13.91 4.28 -14.81
C LEU A 50 -12.81 4.00 -15.86
N LEU A 51 -12.15 2.84 -15.76
CA LEU A 51 -11.09 2.45 -16.71
C LEU A 51 -11.66 2.22 -18.11
N GLU A 52 -12.86 1.66 -18.24
CA GLU A 52 -13.59 1.53 -19.52
C GLU A 52 -13.89 2.92 -20.12
N LEU A 53 -14.39 3.86 -19.32
CA LEU A 53 -14.63 5.24 -19.78
C LEU A 53 -13.34 5.92 -20.26
N TRP A 54 -12.22 5.68 -19.57
CA TRP A 54 -10.92 6.17 -20.01
C TRP A 54 -10.51 5.56 -21.35
N GLY A 55 -10.62 4.24 -21.50
CA GLY A 55 -10.37 3.53 -22.76
C GLY A 55 -11.19 4.09 -23.91
N LEU A 56 -12.50 4.30 -23.71
CA LEU A 56 -13.37 4.93 -24.71
C LEU A 56 -12.93 6.36 -25.07
N SER A 57 -12.49 7.15 -24.08
CA SER A 57 -12.05 8.52 -24.29
C SER A 57 -10.72 8.63 -25.07
N LEU A 58 -9.84 7.63 -24.89
CA LEU A 58 -8.48 7.60 -25.46
C LEU A 58 -8.39 6.78 -26.76
N ALA A 59 -9.38 5.94 -27.06
CA ALA A 59 -9.42 5.12 -28.27
C ALA A 59 -9.21 5.93 -29.56
N LYS A 60 -9.74 7.16 -29.63
CA LYS A 60 -9.57 8.07 -30.77
C LYS A 60 -8.12 8.53 -30.99
N TYR A 61 -7.26 8.40 -29.99
CA TYR A 61 -5.86 8.78 -30.03
C TYR A 61 -4.92 7.56 -30.11
N GLY A 62 -5.47 6.33 -30.13
CA GLY A 62 -4.65 5.11 -30.11
C GLY A 62 -3.89 4.88 -28.80
N ASN A 63 -4.33 5.52 -27.71
CA ASN A 63 -3.73 5.40 -26.39
C ASN A 63 -4.61 4.57 -25.44
N LEU A 64 -4.00 4.06 -24.37
CA LEU A 64 -4.65 3.30 -23.31
C LEU A 64 -4.72 4.12 -22.02
N GLY A 65 -5.65 3.74 -21.14
CA GLY A 65 -5.71 4.26 -19.77
C GLY A 65 -4.55 3.74 -18.92
N PRO A 66 -4.42 4.21 -17.67
CA PRO A 66 -3.35 3.78 -16.77
C PRO A 66 -3.44 2.29 -16.41
N TYR A 67 -4.64 1.72 -16.39
CA TYR A 67 -4.87 0.29 -16.14
C TYR A 67 -5.96 -0.24 -17.07
N ASP A 68 -5.89 -1.53 -17.40
CA ASP A 68 -6.92 -2.22 -18.19
C ASP A 68 -8.15 -2.57 -17.36
N ASN A 69 -7.97 -2.89 -16.08
CA ASN A 69 -9.02 -3.28 -15.14
C ASN A 69 -8.53 -3.19 -13.68
N TYR A 70 -9.43 -3.41 -12.71
CA TYR A 70 -9.08 -3.38 -11.28
C TYR A 70 -8.01 -4.42 -10.88
N GLN A 71 -7.91 -5.56 -11.59
CA GLN A 71 -6.95 -6.61 -11.25
C GLN A 71 -5.52 -6.15 -11.53
N GLN A 72 -5.29 -5.45 -12.63
CA GLN A 72 -3.99 -4.88 -12.94
C GLN A 72 -3.60 -3.80 -11.92
N LEU A 73 -4.58 -2.96 -11.54
CA LEU A 73 -4.38 -1.94 -10.49
C LEU A 73 -3.97 -2.60 -9.16
N TYR A 74 -4.69 -3.64 -8.73
CA TYR A 74 -4.36 -4.34 -7.48
C TYR A 74 -3.05 -5.11 -7.58
N ALA A 75 -2.73 -5.72 -8.72
CA ALA A 75 -1.45 -6.37 -8.92
C ALA A 75 -0.28 -5.38 -8.83
N ALA A 76 -0.45 -4.15 -9.31
CA ALA A 76 0.55 -3.08 -9.14
C ALA A 76 0.69 -2.70 -7.66
N ILE A 77 -0.41 -2.56 -6.91
CA ILE A 77 -0.37 -2.29 -5.47
C ILE A 77 0.33 -3.43 -4.70
N ASP A 78 -0.02 -4.68 -5.01
CA ASP A 78 0.55 -5.87 -4.36
C ASP A 78 2.02 -6.07 -4.76
N GLY A 79 2.45 -5.52 -5.90
CA GLY A 79 3.84 -5.53 -6.36
C GLY A 79 4.75 -4.55 -5.61
N VAL A 80 4.21 -3.71 -4.71
CA VAL A 80 5.00 -2.70 -3.99
C VAL A 80 5.92 -3.41 -3.00
N GLY A 81 7.17 -3.63 -3.44
CA GLY A 81 8.21 -4.28 -2.62
C GLY A 81 8.79 -3.39 -1.51
N VAL A 82 8.58 -2.08 -1.59
CA VAL A 82 9.00 -1.15 -0.52
C VAL A 82 8.04 -1.28 0.66
N GLY A 83 8.50 -1.96 1.72
CA GLY A 83 7.69 -2.22 2.92
C GLY A 83 7.06 -3.62 2.99
N ASP A 84 7.66 -4.61 2.32
CA ASP A 84 7.32 -6.06 2.29
C ASP A 84 7.46 -6.77 3.66
N ALA A 85 7.42 -6.02 4.76
CA ALA A 85 7.26 -6.60 6.08
C ALA A 85 5.85 -7.23 6.17
N PRO A 86 5.73 -8.55 6.39
CA PRO A 86 4.45 -9.22 6.38
C PRO A 86 3.52 -8.64 7.45
N TRP A 87 2.25 -8.44 7.09
CA TRP A 87 1.22 -8.06 8.06
C TRP A 87 1.12 -9.11 9.15
N LYS A 88 1.24 -8.67 10.40
CA LYS A 88 1.06 -9.51 11.59
C LYS A 88 -0.21 -9.10 12.30
N CYS A 89 -0.96 -10.10 12.75
CA CYS A 89 -2.12 -9.91 13.62
C CYS A 89 -1.71 -10.17 15.07
N LEU A 90 -1.82 -9.16 15.93
CA LEU A 90 -1.75 -9.34 17.38
C LEU A 90 -3.17 -9.28 17.92
N LYS A 91 -3.56 -10.31 18.69
CA LYS A 91 -4.78 -10.29 19.47
C LYS A 91 -4.48 -9.76 20.87
N THR A 92 -5.25 -8.78 21.34
CA THR A 92 -5.08 -8.17 22.67
C THR A 92 -6.43 -7.96 23.35
N GLY A 93 -6.46 -7.97 24.68
CA GLY A 93 -7.69 -7.88 25.48
C GLY A 93 -8.24 -9.27 25.84
N GLY A 94 -9.52 -9.33 26.22
CA GLY A 94 -10.13 -10.55 26.78
C GLY A 94 -9.61 -10.91 28.17
N ASP A 95 -9.26 -9.90 28.99
CA ASP A 95 -8.82 -10.12 30.37
C ASP A 95 -9.98 -10.70 31.21
N PRO A 96 -9.83 -11.89 31.80
CA PRO A 96 -10.88 -12.49 32.64
C PRO A 96 -11.01 -11.82 34.02
N ASN A 97 -10.12 -10.87 34.37
CA ASN A 97 -10.16 -10.18 35.65
C ASN A 97 -11.37 -9.23 35.74
N PRO A 98 -12.30 -9.41 36.70
CA PRO A 98 -13.46 -8.54 36.86
C PRO A 98 -13.11 -7.08 37.24
N ASP A 99 -11.92 -6.82 37.76
CA ASP A 99 -11.46 -5.47 38.09
C ASP A 99 -10.76 -4.76 36.92
N ALA A 100 -10.64 -5.41 35.75
CA ALA A 100 -10.04 -4.81 34.57
C ALA A 100 -10.93 -3.72 33.96
N PRO A 101 -10.35 -2.70 33.30
CA PRO A 101 -11.13 -1.67 32.59
C PRO A 101 -12.02 -2.27 31.49
N ASP A 102 -13.17 -1.65 31.22
CA ASP A 102 -14.16 -2.14 30.22
C ASP A 102 -13.57 -2.51 28.86
N TRP A 103 -12.60 -1.72 28.36
CA TRP A 103 -11.94 -2.00 27.09
C TRP A 103 -11.12 -3.29 27.12
N ALA A 104 -10.57 -3.69 28.27
CA ALA A 104 -9.73 -4.88 28.39
C ALA A 104 -10.53 -6.20 28.32
N HIS A 105 -11.85 -6.17 28.52
CA HIS A 105 -12.73 -7.34 28.42
C HIS A 105 -13.00 -7.78 26.98
N GLN A 106 -12.82 -6.89 26.01
CA GLN A 106 -13.06 -7.17 24.59
C GLN A 106 -11.77 -7.64 23.89
N GLU A 107 -11.86 -8.66 23.03
CA GLU A 107 -10.75 -9.06 22.16
C GLU A 107 -10.66 -8.12 20.95
N TYR A 108 -9.50 -7.50 20.75
CA TYR A 108 -9.18 -6.69 19.58
C TYR A 108 -8.13 -7.37 18.71
N LYS A 109 -8.23 -7.16 17.39
CA LYS A 109 -7.23 -7.56 16.41
C LYS A 109 -6.48 -6.31 15.94
N ILE A 110 -5.20 -6.25 16.26
CA ILE A 110 -4.29 -5.19 15.82
C ILE A 110 -3.47 -5.73 14.66
N TRP A 111 -3.56 -5.06 13.50
CA TRP A 111 -2.75 -5.36 12.33
C TRP A 111 -1.57 -4.39 12.28
N TYR A 112 -0.35 -4.92 12.24
CA TYR A 112 0.87 -4.12 12.24
C TYR A 112 1.94 -4.72 11.33
N ARG A 113 2.89 -3.88 10.91
CA ARG A 113 4.13 -4.30 10.21
C ARG A 113 5.31 -4.14 11.15
N ASN A 114 6.25 -5.09 11.11
CA ASN A 114 7.47 -5.00 11.92
C ASN A 114 8.45 -4.02 11.26
N PRO A 115 8.76 -2.86 11.87
CA PRO A 115 9.65 -1.88 11.27
C PRO A 115 11.08 -2.43 11.07
N ASN A 116 11.50 -3.43 11.84
CA ASN A 116 12.84 -4.03 11.72
C ASN A 116 12.98 -5.00 10.53
N ILE A 117 11.90 -5.31 9.80
CA ILE A 117 11.92 -6.15 8.59
C ILE A 117 12.02 -5.28 7.33
N VAL A 118 11.73 -3.98 7.44
CA VAL A 118 11.87 -3.03 6.33
C VAL A 118 13.37 -2.75 6.18
N ILE A 119 13.98 -3.29 5.12
CA ILE A 119 15.39 -3.05 4.74
C ILE A 119 15.42 -1.85 3.79
#